data_AF-A0A2H0DFX4-F1
#
_entry.id   AF-A0A2H0DFX4-F1
#
_cell.length_a   1.000
_cell.length_b   1.000
_cell.length_c   1.000
_cell.angle_alpha   90.00
_cell.angle_beta   90.00
_cell.angle_gamma   90.00
#
_symmetry.space_group_name_H-M   'P 1'
#
loop_
_entity.id
_entity.type
_entity.pdbx_description
1 polymer ?
#
loop_
_entity_poly.entity_id
_entity_poly.type
_entity_poly.pdbx_seq_one_letter_code
_entity_poly.pdbx_strand_id
1 'polypeptide(L)'
;MNNAEPSTDFIPIRQIDKKLPLIKAQLLKQLEDRYCVKYQIPSYQLMQRAGESAWALIQKHYPKSNNVVVVVGPGNNGGDGLEVASLAHQ
;
A
#
# COMPACT_ATOMS: atom_id res chain seq x y z
N MET A 1 -22.47 -14.54 -17.41
CA MET A 1 -21.28 -14.77 -16.57
C MET A 1 -20.67 -13.40 -16.31
N ASN A 2 -21.10 -12.75 -15.24
CA ASN A 2 -20.64 -11.41 -14.87
C ASN A 2 -19.51 -11.57 -13.85
N ASN A 3 -18.26 -11.58 -14.33
CA ASN A 3 -17.11 -11.34 -13.47
C ASN A 3 -17.00 -9.83 -13.31
N ALA A 4 -17.69 -9.28 -12.31
CA ALA A 4 -17.38 -7.94 -11.86
C ALA A 4 -15.97 -7.98 -11.28
N GLU A 5 -15.01 -7.37 -11.97
CA GLU A 5 -13.71 -7.09 -11.35
C GLU A 5 -13.95 -6.27 -10.07
N PRO A 6 -13.28 -6.61 -8.95
CA PRO A 6 -13.42 -5.81 -7.74
C PRO A 6 -12.96 -4.39 -8.07
N SER A 7 -13.87 -3.42 -7.97
CA SER A 7 -13.60 -2.01 -8.25
C SER A 7 -12.32 -1.59 -7.52
N THR A 8 -11.29 -1.23 -8.28
CA THR A 8 -9.99 -0.70 -7.85
C THR A 8 -10.10 0.74 -7.34
N ASP A 9 -11.29 1.19 -6.99
CA ASP A 9 -11.54 2.54 -6.53
C ASP A 9 -10.91 2.70 -5.15
N PHE A 10 -9.68 3.19 -5.18
CA PHE A 10 -8.93 3.69 -4.05
C PHE A 10 -9.86 4.60 -3.24
N ILE A 11 -10.34 4.13 -2.10
CA ILE A 11 -11.03 5.01 -1.15
C ILE A 11 -9.94 5.92 -0.60
N PRO A 12 -9.90 7.21 -0.98
CA PRO A 12 -8.89 8.11 -0.48
C PRO A 12 -9.03 8.13 1.04
N ILE A 13 -7.91 8.06 1.78
CA ILE A 13 -7.92 8.18 3.25
C ILE A 13 -8.74 9.39 3.72
N ARG A 14 -8.83 10.44 2.88
CA ARG A 14 -9.64 11.65 3.11
C ARG A 14 -11.16 11.45 3.14
N GLN A 15 -11.68 10.33 2.62
CA GLN A 15 -13.10 9.95 2.70
C GLN A 15 -13.40 9.08 3.92
N ILE A 16 -12.39 8.71 4.72
CA ILE A 16 -12.60 8.07 6.01
C ILE A 16 -12.96 9.16 7.02
N ASP A 17 -14.26 9.43 7.15
CA ASP A 17 -14.81 10.48 8.03
C ASP A 17 -14.78 10.09 9.53
N LYS A 18 -13.78 9.30 9.95
CA LYS A 18 -13.70 8.73 11.30
C LYS A 18 -12.33 8.97 11.92
N LYS A 19 -12.34 9.39 13.18
CA LYS A 19 -11.17 9.28 14.08
C LYS A 19 -10.79 7.80 14.17
N LEU A 20 -9.82 7.37 13.37
CA LEU A 20 -9.27 6.03 13.48
C LEU A 20 -8.38 5.95 14.73
N PRO A 21 -8.46 4.84 15.50
CA PRO A 21 -7.55 4.65 16.62
C PRO A 21 -6.13 4.48 16.10
N LEU A 22 -5.16 5.13 16.75
CA LEU A 22 -3.75 4.82 16.55
C LEU A 22 -3.48 3.44 17.16
N ILE A 23 -3.14 2.48 16.31
CA ILE A 23 -2.81 1.12 16.73
C ILE A 23 -1.31 0.87 16.65
N LYS A 24 -0.82 -0.05 17.50
CA LYS A 24 0.59 -0.47 17.47
C LYS A 24 0.87 -1.28 16.22
N ALA A 25 2.10 -1.20 15.70
CA ALA A 25 2.54 -1.97 14.53
C ALA A 25 2.29 -3.48 14.68
N GLN A 26 2.52 -4.03 15.87
CA GLN A 26 2.24 -5.45 16.16
C GLN A 26 0.76 -5.82 15.99
N LEU A 27 -0.15 -4.94 16.41
CA LEU A 27 -1.58 -5.16 16.26
C LEU A 27 -2.01 -5.04 14.79
N LEU A 28 -1.47 -4.06 14.06
CA LEU A 28 -1.72 -3.93 12.63
C LEU A 28 -1.34 -5.21 11.88
N LYS A 29 -0.14 -5.75 12.12
CA LYS A 29 0.30 -7.00 11.51
C LYS A 29 -0.65 -8.17 11.80
N GLN A 30 -1.08 -8.32 13.06
CA GLN A 30 -2.04 -9.37 13.43
C GLN A 30 -3.40 -9.20 12.75
N LEU A 31 -3.84 -7.96 12.54
CA LEU A 31 -5.05 -7.67 11.79
C LEU A 31 -4.84 -8.04 10.32
N GLU A 32 -3.78 -7.57 9.68
CA GLU A 32 -3.45 -7.90 8.28
C GLU A 32 -3.45 -9.41 8.05
N ASP A 33 -2.75 -10.18 8.88
CA ASP A 33 -2.71 -11.65 8.80
C ASP A 33 -4.13 -12.26 8.88
N ARG A 34 -4.93 -11.82 9.87
CA ARG A 34 -6.31 -12.29 10.05
C ARG A 34 -7.22 -11.95 8.86
N TYR A 35 -7.09 -10.74 8.33
CA TYR A 35 -7.90 -10.25 7.22
C TYR A 35 -7.48 -10.91 5.89
N CYS A 36 -6.19 -11.09 5.64
CA CYS A 36 -5.67 -11.85 4.50
C CYS A 36 -6.27 -13.26 4.46
N VAL A 37 -6.26 -13.98 5.59
CA VAL A 37 -6.88 -15.31 5.68
C VAL A 37 -8.39 -15.23 5.48
N LYS A 38 -9.09 -14.33 6.19
CA LYS A 38 -10.55 -14.25 6.16
C LYS A 38 -11.09 -13.90 4.77
N TYR A 39 -10.42 -13.01 4.05
CA TYR A 39 -10.86 -12.50 2.76
C TYR A 39 -10.09 -13.12 1.58
N GLN A 40 -9.22 -14.09 1.85
CA GLN A 40 -8.37 -14.75 0.83
C GLN A 40 -7.57 -13.76 -0.01
N ILE A 41 -7.09 -12.68 0.63
CA ILE A 41 -6.26 -11.66 0.01
C ILE A 41 -4.81 -12.06 0.26
N PRO A 42 -3.98 -12.29 -0.78
CA PRO A 42 -2.56 -12.51 -0.60
C PRO A 42 -1.92 -11.30 0.10
N SER A 43 -1.07 -11.54 1.10
CA SER A 43 -0.37 -10.45 1.81
C SER A 43 0.43 -9.56 0.85
N TYR A 44 0.99 -10.16 -0.22
CA TYR A 44 1.68 -9.42 -1.28
C TYR A 44 0.77 -8.39 -1.98
N GLN A 45 -0.52 -8.67 -2.14
CA GLN A 45 -1.45 -7.71 -2.73
C GLN A 45 -1.66 -6.48 -1.83
N LEU A 46 -1.55 -6.64 -0.50
CA LEU A 46 -1.56 -5.49 0.42
C LEU A 46 -0.30 -4.63 0.26
N MET A 47 0.86 -5.27 0.11
CA MET A 47 2.15 -4.60 -0.14
C MET A 47 2.14 -3.81 -1.46
N GLN A 48 1.62 -4.41 -2.54
CA GLN A 48 1.44 -3.71 -3.83
C GLN A 48 0.60 -2.46 -3.68
N ARG A 49 -0.55 -2.56 -3.00
CA ARG A 49 -1.43 -1.41 -2.73
C ARG A 49 -0.74 -0.33 -1.87
N ALA A 50 0.07 -0.72 -0.90
CA ALA A 50 0.85 0.21 -0.09
C ALA A 50 1.89 0.96 -0.95
N GLY A 51 2.61 0.23 -1.81
CA GLY A 51 3.56 0.79 -2.76
C GLY A 51 2.93 1.76 -3.75
N GLU A 52 1.82 1.37 -4.40
CA GLU A 52 1.05 2.22 -5.32
C GLU A 52 0.59 3.53 -4.65
N SER A 53 0.05 3.44 -3.44
CA SER A 53 -0.39 4.59 -2.66
C SER A 53 0.78 5.53 -2.33
N ALA A 54 1.91 4.98 -1.89
CA ALA A 54 3.11 5.74 -1.59
C ALA A 54 3.67 6.43 -2.85
N TRP A 55 3.74 5.72 -3.97
CA TRP A 55 4.20 6.28 -5.24
C TRP A 55 3.28 7.41 -5.75
N ALA A 56 1.96 7.22 -5.68
CA ALA A 56 1.00 8.27 -6.04
C ALA A 56 1.20 9.55 -5.21
N LEU A 57 1.50 9.43 -3.91
CA LEU A 57 1.81 10.57 -3.06
C LEU A 57 3.16 11.21 -3.42
N ILE A 58 4.19 10.41 -3.71
CA ILE A 58 5.51 10.92 -4.12
C ILE A 58 5.38 11.75 -5.41
N GLN A 59 4.73 11.22 -6.44
CA GLN A 59 4.49 11.95 -7.70
C GLN A 59 3.70 13.24 -7.50
N LYS A 60 2.67 13.20 -6.63
CA LYS A 60 1.86 14.37 -6.30
C LYS A 60 2.65 15.48 -5.61
N HIS A 61 3.51 15.13 -4.66
CA HIS A 61 4.25 16.09 -3.86
C HIS A 61 5.57 16.54 -4.51
N TYR A 62 6.16 15.71 -5.38
CA TYR A 62 7.45 15.96 -6.01
C TYR A 62 7.42 15.74 -7.53
N PRO A 63 6.53 16.43 -8.28
CA PRO A 63 6.26 16.14 -9.70
C PRO A 63 7.43 16.42 -10.66
N LYS A 64 8.51 17.05 -10.19
CA LYS A 64 9.70 17.39 -10.99
C LYS A 64 10.92 16.52 -10.66
N SER A 65 10.76 15.52 -9.80
CA SER A 65 11.86 14.64 -9.41
C SER A 65 12.08 13.59 -10.48
N ASN A 66 13.23 13.66 -11.16
CA ASN A 66 13.61 12.71 -12.19
C ASN A 66 14.51 11.58 -11.67
N ASN A 67 15.00 11.70 -10.43
CA ASN A 67 15.87 10.72 -9.80
C ASN A 67 15.28 10.34 -8.44
N VAL A 68 15.10 9.04 -8.22
CA VAL A 68 14.55 8.48 -6.98
C VAL A 68 15.57 7.51 -6.41
N VAL A 69 15.90 7.67 -5.13
CA VAL A 69 16.71 6.70 -4.38
C VAL A 69 15.80 6.05 -3.36
N VAL A 70 15.70 4.72 -3.41
CA VAL A 70 14.92 3.93 -2.46
C VAL A 70 15.86 3.15 -1.55
N VAL A 71 15.72 3.35 -0.24
CA VAL A 71 16.51 2.67 0.79
C VAL A 71 15.57 1.77 1.57
N VAL A 72 15.85 0.46 1.57
CA VAL A 72 14.97 -0.55 2.15
C VAL A 72 15.66 -1.37 3.24
N GLY A 73 14.91 -1.74 4.27
CA GLY A 73 15.32 -2.74 5.26
C GLY A 73 14.83 -4.14 4.87
N PRO A 74 15.16 -5.19 5.65
CA PRO A 74 14.80 -6.58 5.34
C PRO A 74 13.33 -6.96 5.68
N GLY A 75 12.51 -6.02 6.16
CA GLY A 75 11.13 -6.29 6.59
C GLY A 75 10.07 -5.94 5.54
N ASN A 76 8.79 -6.05 5.92
CA ASN A 76 7.64 -5.74 5.05
C ASN A 76 7.70 -4.33 4.45
N ASN A 77 8.08 -3.32 5.25
CA ASN A 77 8.28 -1.95 4.76
C ASN A 77 9.35 -1.86 3.66
N GLY A 78 10.33 -2.76 3.68
CA GLY A 78 11.31 -2.88 2.61
C GLY A 78 10.67 -3.39 1.32
N GLY A 79 9.76 -4.36 1.44
CA GLY A 79 8.93 -4.81 0.33
C GLY A 79 8.07 -3.69 -0.26
N ASP A 80 7.40 -2.88 0.57
CA ASP A 80 6.66 -1.70 0.11
C ASP A 80 7.58 -0.73 -0.65
N GLY A 81 8.79 -0.51 -0.15
CA GLY A 81 9.79 0.31 -0.83
C GLY A 81 10.23 -0.27 -2.17
N LEU A 82 10.39 -1.59 -2.29
CA LEU A 82 10.69 -2.24 -3.57
C LEU A 82 9.55 -2.11 -4.58
N GLU A 83 8.29 -2.16 -4.13
CA GLU A 83 7.13 -1.86 -5.00
C GLU A 83 7.17 -0.40 -5.50
N VAL A 84 7.50 0.56 -4.62
CA VAL A 84 7.73 1.95 -5.04
C VAL A 84 8.87 2.05 -6.05
N ALA A 85 9.99 1.35 -5.83
CA ALA A 85 11.12 1.34 -6.74
C ALA A 85 10.75 0.75 -8.12
N SER A 86 9.96 -0.32 -8.13
CA SER A 86 9.43 -0.93 -9.36
C SER A 86 8.57 0.06 -10.15
N LEU A 87 7.64 0.74 -9.47
CA LEU A 87 6.77 1.75 -10.09
C LEU A 87 7.54 2.99 -10.57
N ALA A 88 8.58 3.40 -9.85
CA ALA A 88 9.43 4.53 -10.23
C ALA A 88 10.35 4.22 -11.42
N HIS A 89 10.55 2.93 -11.74
CA HIS A 89 11.39 2.50 -12.87
C HIS A 89 10.60 2.35 -14.18
N GLN A 90 9.27 2.20 -14.12
CA GLN A 90 8.37 2.08 -15.28
C GLN A 90 8.23 3.42 -16.02
#